data_AF-A0A7T4X0W0-F1
#
_entry.id   AF-A0A7T4X0W0-F1
#
_cell.length_a   1.000
_cell.length_b   1.000
_cell.length_c   1.000
_cell.angle_alpha   90.00
_cell.angle_beta   90.00
_cell.angle_gamma   90.00
#
_symmetry.space_group_name_H-M   'P 1'
#
loop_
_entity.id
_entity.type
_entity.pdbx_description
1 polymer ?
#
loop_
_entity_poly.entity_id
_entity_poly.type
_entity_poly.pdbx_seq_one_letter_code
_entity_poly.pdbx_strand_id
1 'polypeptide(L)'
;MLAFIIIGVLVFSLTFLGKSYKIKLQEKYQKPWSKVLNYIRWIALATAFAGAMYTPGAQMLLISGWLLVFSLLIYVTSLFMIYYKNKKVI
;
A
#
# COMPACT_ATOMS: atom_id res chain seq x y z
N MET A 1 0.84 -7.33 -13.35
CA MET A 1 1.36 -6.10 -12.72
C MET A 1 0.89 -4.84 -13.43
N LEU A 2 1.38 -4.56 -14.64
CA LEU A 2 0.83 -3.51 -15.51
C LEU A 2 -0.68 -3.65 -15.69
N ALA A 3 -1.19 -4.88 -15.85
CA ALA A 3 -2.63 -5.14 -15.91
C ALA A 3 -3.41 -4.64 -14.68
N PHE A 4 -2.90 -4.79 -13.46
CA PHE A 4 -3.60 -4.32 -12.25
C PHE A 4 -3.59 -2.79 -12.13
N ILE A 5 -2.49 -2.15 -12.50
CA ILE A 5 -2.39 -0.68 -12.56
C ILE A 5 -3.29 -0.14 -13.66
N ILE A 6 -3.26 -0.73 -14.86
CA ILE A 6 -4.09 -0.35 -16.01
C ILE A 6 -5.58 -0.54 -15.68
N ILE A 7 -5.98 -1.68 -15.11
CA ILE A 7 -7.36 -1.94 -14.70
C ILE A 7 -7.79 -0.95 -13.61
N GLY A 8 -6.94 -0.70 -12.60
CA GLY A 8 -7.23 0.29 -11.55
C GLY A 8 -7.45 1.70 -12.13
N VAL A 9 -6.58 2.14 -13.04
CA VAL A 9 -6.69 3.46 -13.70
C VAL A 9 -7.89 3.54 -14.64
N LEU A 10 -8.20 2.47 -15.38
CA LEU A 10 -9.38 2.39 -16.25
C LEU A 10 -10.68 2.46 -15.45
N VAL A 11 -10.77 1.66 -14.37
CA VAL A 11 -11.95 1.65 -13.49
C VAL A 11 -12.11 3.00 -12.79
N PHE A 12 -11.01 3.60 -12.33
CA PHE A 12 -11.04 4.94 -11.76
C PHE A 12 -11.53 5.99 -12.78
N SER A 13 -11.06 5.92 -14.02
CA SER A 13 -11.51 6.81 -15.11
C SER A 13 -12.99 6.61 -15.46
N LEU A 14 -13.47 5.36 -15.47
CA LEU A 14 -14.89 5.04 -15.69
C LEU A 14 -15.81 5.65 -14.61
N THR A 15 -15.32 5.84 -13.37
CA THR A 15 -16.12 6.53 -12.34
C THR A 15 -16.36 8.01 -12.65
N PHE A 16 -15.56 8.66 -13.49
CA PHE A 16 -15.83 10.02 -13.96
C PHE A 16 -17.00 10.05 -14.95
N LEU A 17 -17.06 9.09 -15.87
CA LEU A 17 -18.20 8.94 -16.78
C LEU A 17 -19.49 8.62 -15.99
N GLY A 18 -19.41 7.73 -14.99
CA GLY A 18 -20.53 7.41 -14.10
C GLY A 18 -21.03 8.61 -13.29
N LYS A 19 -20.17 9.58 -12.97
CA LYS A 19 -20.58 10.83 -12.28
C LYS A 19 -21.51 11.68 -13.16
N SER A 20 -21.27 11.75 -14.47
CA SER A 20 -22.14 12.46 -15.42
C SER A 20 -23.51 11.79 -15.58
N TYR A 21 -23.59 10.46 -15.44
CA TYR A 21 -24.87 9.73 -15.45
C TYR A 21 -25.78 10.07 -14.27
N LYS A 22 -25.24 10.61 -13.17
CA LYS A 22 -26.03 11.04 -12.00
C LYS A 22 -27.14 12.03 -12.39
N ILE A 23 -26.91 12.88 -13.39
CA ILE A 23 -27.86 13.90 -13.85
C ILE A 23 -29.11 13.25 -14.48
N LYS A 24 -28.98 12.05 -15.05
CA LYS A 24 -30.08 11.29 -15.65
C LYS A 24 -30.82 10.38 -14.66
N LEU A 25 -30.33 10.23 -13.43
CA LEU A 25 -30.99 9.40 -12.40
C LEU A 25 -32.03 10.21 -11.61
N GLN A 26 -33.16 9.55 -11.31
CA GLN A 26 -34.17 10.06 -10.38
C GLN A 26 -33.52 10.41 -9.02
N GLU A 27 -33.98 11.51 -8.39
CA GLU A 27 -33.41 12.06 -7.14
C GLU A 27 -33.19 11.00 -6.04
N LYS A 28 -34.14 10.06 -5.91
CA LYS A 28 -34.09 8.96 -4.93
C LYS A 28 -32.82 8.10 -5.06
N TYR A 29 -32.28 7.95 -6.26
CA TYR A 29 -31.12 7.11 -6.54
C TYR A 29 -29.80 7.88 -6.66
N GLN A 30 -29.84 9.22 -6.68
CA GLN A 30 -28.63 10.03 -6.83
C GLN A 30 -27.67 9.91 -5.63
N LYS A 31 -28.21 9.85 -4.40
CA LYS A 31 -27.43 9.65 -3.17
C LYS A 31 -26.72 8.29 -3.14
N PRO A 32 -27.42 7.14 -3.31
CA PRO A 32 -26.76 5.83 -3.32
C PRO A 32 -25.79 5.68 -4.51
N TRP A 33 -26.10 6.23 -5.68
CA TRP A 33 -25.18 6.24 -6.83
C TRP A 33 -23.85 6.93 -6.53
N SER A 34 -23.91 8.08 -5.85
CA SER A 34 -22.70 8.79 -5.41
C SER A 34 -21.86 8.00 -4.41
N LYS A 35 -22.50 7.23 -3.50
CA LYS A 35 -21.78 6.35 -2.58
C LYS A 35 -21.07 5.24 -3.33
N VAL A 36 -21.78 4.56 -4.23
CA VAL A 36 -21.23 3.46 -5.05
C VAL A 36 -20.03 3.93 -5.86
N LEU A 37 -20.13 5.08 -6.54
CA LEU A 37 -19.01 5.66 -7.28
C LEU A 37 -17.79 5.93 -6.41
N ASN A 38 -17.99 6.44 -5.18
CA ASN A 38 -16.90 6.65 -4.25
C ASN A 38 -16.29 5.33 -3.77
N TYR A 39 -17.09 4.31 -3.47
CA TYR A 39 -16.57 2.97 -3.14
C TYR A 39 -15.71 2.40 -4.26
N ILE A 40 -16.19 2.49 -5.50
CA ILE A 40 -15.43 2.01 -6.67
C ILE A 40 -14.11 2.77 -6.82
N ARG A 41 -14.10 4.09 -6.57
CA ARG A 41 -12.85 4.88 -6.58
C ARG A 41 -11.85 4.42 -5.54
N TRP A 42 -12.30 4.21 -4.30
CA TRP A 42 -11.44 3.74 -3.22
C TRP A 42 -10.89 2.34 -3.48
N ILE A 43 -11.73 1.43 -4.00
CA ILE A 43 -11.31 0.07 -4.37
C ILE A 43 -10.33 0.09 -5.55
N ALA A 44 -10.56 0.94 -6.55
CA ALA A 44 -9.66 1.10 -7.69
C ALA A 44 -8.29 1.65 -7.25
N LEU A 45 -8.27 2.64 -6.34
CA LEU A 45 -7.05 3.15 -5.72
C LEU A 45 -6.31 2.08 -4.92
N ALA A 46 -7.03 1.33 -4.08
CA ALA A 46 -6.44 0.24 -3.31
C ALA A 46 -5.84 -0.85 -4.21
N THR A 47 -6.53 -1.18 -5.31
CA THR A 47 -6.05 -2.16 -6.30
C THR A 47 -4.80 -1.67 -7.03
N ALA A 48 -4.75 -0.39 -7.41
CA ALA A 48 -3.56 0.21 -8.02
C ALA A 48 -2.39 0.24 -7.03
N PHE A 49 -2.65 0.58 -5.77
CA PHE A 49 -1.64 0.62 -4.71
C PHE A 49 -1.11 -0.77 -4.37
N ALA A 50 -1.97 -1.77 -4.30
CA ALA A 50 -1.58 -3.18 -4.19
C ALA A 50 -0.73 -3.60 -5.40
N GLY A 51 -1.14 -3.24 -6.62
CA GLY A 51 -0.34 -3.49 -7.83
C GLY A 51 1.07 -2.88 -7.79
N ALA A 52 1.24 -1.73 -7.14
CA ALA A 52 2.54 -1.08 -6.94
C ALA A 52 3.36 -1.75 -5.82
N MET A 53 2.73 -2.02 -4.67
CA MET A 53 3.33 -2.66 -3.49
C MET A 53 3.77 -4.11 -3.74
N TYR A 54 3.01 -4.87 -4.53
CA TYR A 54 3.30 -6.27 -4.87
C TYR A 54 4.32 -6.40 -6.02
N THR A 55 5.16 -5.38 -6.28
CA THR A 55 6.32 -5.57 -7.17
C THR A 55 7.27 -6.56 -6.50
N PRO A 56 7.64 -7.68 -7.15
CA PRO A 56 8.58 -8.65 -6.60
C PRO A 56 9.88 -7.99 -6.13
N GLY A 57 10.32 -6.94 -6.84
CA GLY A 57 11.44 -6.09 -6.46
C GLY A 57 11.22 -5.29 -5.16
N ALA A 58 10.04 -4.71 -4.94
CA ALA A 58 9.74 -4.00 -3.69
C ALA A 58 9.58 -4.95 -2.50
N GLN A 59 9.04 -6.16 -2.71
CA GLN A 59 9.01 -7.19 -1.67
C GLN A 59 10.42 -7.67 -1.32
N MET A 60 11.29 -7.91 -2.31
CA MET A 60 12.70 -8.21 -2.04
C MET A 60 13.38 -7.06 -1.30
N LEU A 61 13.15 -5.79 -1.68
CA LEU A 61 13.70 -4.63 -1.00
C LEU A 61 13.18 -4.49 0.44
N LEU A 62 11.89 -4.74 0.68
CA LEU A 62 11.31 -4.74 2.01
C LEU A 62 11.91 -5.86 2.88
N ILE A 63 11.99 -7.08 2.37
CA ILE A 63 12.60 -8.23 3.08
C ILE A 63 14.07 -7.96 3.37
N SER A 64 14.83 -7.46 2.40
CA SER A 64 16.26 -7.14 2.54
C SER A 64 16.47 -5.99 3.54
N GLY A 65 15.61 -4.98 3.52
CA GLY A 65 15.64 -3.86 4.46
C GLY A 65 15.38 -4.31 5.90
N TRP A 66 14.37 -5.17 6.11
CA TRP A 66 14.12 -5.77 7.43
C TRP A 66 15.29 -6.64 7.90
N LEU A 67 15.88 -7.44 7.01
CA LEU A 67 17.09 -8.23 7.32
C LEU A 67 18.26 -7.37 7.77
N LEU A 68 18.45 -6.22 7.13
CA LEU A 68 19.50 -5.26 7.47
C LEU A 68 19.26 -4.62 8.85
N VAL A 69 18.01 -4.28 9.17
CA VAL A 69 17.65 -3.76 10.51
C VAL A 69 17.89 -4.81 11.60
N PHE A 70 17.49 -6.07 11.36
CA PHE A 70 17.69 -7.16 12.32
C PHE A 70 19.17 -7.46 12.56
N SER A 71 19.99 -7.50 11.50
CA SER A 71 21.43 -7.72 11.63
C SER A 71 22.12 -6.58 12.40
N LEU A 72 21.72 -5.33 12.17
CA LEU A 72 22.19 -4.18 12.94
C LEU A 72 21.84 -4.28 14.43
N LEU A 73 20.60 -4.68 14.75
CA LEU A 73 20.18 -4.88 16.14
C LEU A 73 21.03 -5.96 16.82
N ILE A 74 21.22 -7.12 16.18
CA ILE A 74 22.05 -8.20 16.73
C ILE A 74 23.49 -7.72 16.95
N TYR A 75 24.06 -6.99 15.98
CA TYR A 75 25.41 -6.46 16.09
C TYR A 75 25.56 -5.48 17.25
N VAL A 76 24.66 -4.51 17.38
CA VAL A 76 24.66 -3.52 18.47
C VAL A 76 24.48 -4.22 19.83
N THR A 77 23.59 -5.19 19.92
CA THR A 77 23.35 -5.95 21.16
C THR A 77 24.59 -6.77 21.55
N SER A 78 25.29 -7.33 20.57
CA SER A 78 26.54 -8.08 20.79
C SER A 78 27.65 -7.16 21.28
N LEU A 79 27.82 -5.98 20.67
CA LEU A 79 28.77 -4.97 21.14
C LEU A 79 28.46 -4.51 22.56
N PHE A 80 27.17 -4.30 22.87
CA PHE A 80 26.75 -3.90 24.21
C PHE A 80 27.07 -4.97 25.26
N MET A 81 26.84 -6.25 24.94
CA MET A 81 27.24 -7.36 25.83
C MET A 81 28.74 -7.45 26.02
N ILE A 82 29.55 -7.30 24.97
CA ILE A 82 31.01 -7.31 25.07
C ILE A 82 31.51 -6.16 25.93
N TYR A 83 31.00 -4.94 25.71
CA TYR A 83 31.33 -3.77 26.50
C TYR A 83 31.02 -3.98 27.99
N TYR A 84 29.82 -4.47 28.31
CA TYR A 84 29.42 -4.72 29.69
C TYR A 84 30.21 -5.85 30.35
N LYS A 85 30.56 -6.89 29.57
CA LYS A 85 31.41 -7.99 30.03
C LYS A 85 32.82 -7.51 30.37
N ASN A 86 33.45 -6.69 29.52
CA ASN A 86 34.76 -6.13 29.79
C ASN A 86 34.77 -5.11 30.94
N LYS A 87 33.66 -4.38 31.15
CA LYS A 87 33.52 -3.44 32.27
C LYS A 87 33.42 -4.12 33.65
N LYS A 88 32.97 -5.37 33.72
CA LYS A 88 32.91 -6.16 34.96
C LYS A 88 34.22 -6.86 35.32
N VAL A 89 35.20 -6.88 34.41
CA VAL A 89 36.49 -7.59 34.56
C VAL A 89 37.61 -6.63 35.03
N ILE A 90 37.34 -5.32 35.08
CA ILE A 90 38.19 -4.28 35.69
C ILE A 90 37.60 -3.93 37.05
#